data_AF-A0A929Q3W7-F1
#
_entry.id   AF-A0A929Q3W7-F1
#
_cell.length_a   1.000
_cell.length_b   1.000
_cell.length_c   1.000
_cell.angle_alpha   90.00
_cell.angle_beta   90.00
_cell.angle_gamma   90.00
#
_symmetry.space_group_name_H-M   'P 1'
#
loop_
_entity.id
_entity.type
_entity.pdbx_description
1 polymer ?
#
loop_
_entity_poly.entity_id
_entity_poly.type
_entity_poly.pdbx_seq_one_letter_code
_entity_poly.pdbx_strand_id
1 'polypeptide(L)' 'MTHLQLTKQQRQDRARVIVKASKKTGDILPRRIYELAGAEVPRKATDKLQRK' A
#
# COMPACT_ATOMS: atom_id res chain seq x y z
N MET A 1 -3.87 22.03 -13.93
CA MET A 1 -3.60 21.13 -12.79
C MET A 1 -2.71 20.01 -13.28
N THR A 2 -1.43 20.00 -12.91
CA THR A 2 -0.48 18.94 -13.32
C THR A 2 -0.78 17.67 -12.52
N HIS A 3 -1.36 16.67 -13.17
CA HIS A 3 -1.39 15.31 -12.62
C HIS A 3 0.06 14.80 -12.58
N LEU A 4 0.73 14.95 -11.44
CA LEU A 4 2.01 14.30 -11.18
C LEU A 4 1.80 12.79 -11.19
N GLN A 5 1.98 12.18 -12.36
CA GLN A 5 1.99 10.72 -12.48
C GLN A 5 3.24 10.21 -11.77
N LEU A 6 3.06 9.63 -10.59
CA LEU A 6 4.13 8.93 -9.90
C LEU A 6 4.67 7.83 -10.80
N THR A 7 6.00 7.78 -10.94
CA THR A 7 6.68 6.70 -11.66
C THR A 7 6.44 5.36 -10.95
N LYS A 8 6.63 4.24 -11.65
CA LYS A 8 6.46 2.89 -11.07
C LYS A 8 7.27 2.74 -9.78
N GLN A 9 8.50 3.25 -9.77
CA GLN A 9 9.41 3.19 -8.63
C GLN A 9 8.91 4.02 -7.44
N GLN A 10 8.43 5.24 -7.68
CA GLN A 10 7.85 6.08 -6.63
C GLN A 10 6.59 5.46 -6.00
N ARG A 11 5.78 4.74 -6.79
CA ARG A 11 4.62 4.00 -6.26
C ARG A 11 5.05 2.86 -5.33
N GLN A 12 6.11 2.14 -5.68
CA GLN A 12 6.66 1.06 -4.86
C GLN A 12 7.28 1.60 -3.57
N ASP A 13 8.05 2.68 -3.63
CA ASP A 13 8.65 3.29 -2.44
C ASP A 13 7.58 3.81 -1.48
N ARG A 14 6.55 4.47 -2.00
CA ARG A 14 5.39 4.85 -1.18
C ARG A 14 4.71 3.63 -0.55
N ALA A 15 4.48 2.58 -1.33
CA ALA A 15 3.87 1.36 -0.81
C ALA A 15 4.71 0.74 0.32
N ARG A 16 6.04 0.70 0.19
CA ARG A 16 6.96 0.24 1.26
C ARG A 16 6.86 1.08 2.52
N VAL A 17 6.85 2.41 2.39
CA VAL A 17 6.71 3.32 3.53
C VAL A 17 5.36 3.11 4.23
N ILE A 18 4.27 3.00 3.46
CA ILE A 18 2.93 2.79 3.99
C ILE A 18 2.84 1.45 4.72
N VAL A 19 3.39 0.36 4.15
CA VAL A 19 3.48 -0.95 4.82
C VAL A 19 4.28 -0.88 6.11
N LYS A 20 5.43 -0.17 6.10
CA LYS A 20 6.26 0.00 7.30
C LYS A 20 5.53 0.78 8.39
N ALA A 21 4.78 1.82 8.03
CA ALA A 21 3.95 2.58 8.95
C ALA A 21 2.81 1.74 9.51
N SER A 22 2.10 0.98 8.66
CA SER A 22 1.04 0.05 9.05
C SER A 22 1.51 -1.00 10.05
N LYS A 23 2.72 -1.55 9.88
CA LYS A 23 3.31 -2.47 10.88
C LYS A 23 3.50 -1.82 12.25
N LYS A 24 3.72 -0.50 12.29
CA LYS A 24 3.90 0.27 13.53
C LYS A 24 2.55 0.66 14.17
N THR A 25 1.54 0.96 13.37
CA THR A 25 0.20 1.35 13.87
C THR A 25 -0.72 0.14 14.10
N GLY A 26 -0.41 -1.01 13.51
CA GLY A 26 -1.29 -2.17 13.50
C GLY A 26 -2.41 -2.08 12.44
N ASP A 27 -2.42 -1.04 11.62
CA ASP A 27 -3.42 -0.86 10.56
C ASP A 27 -3.29 -1.95 9.50
N ILE A 28 -4.41 -2.52 9.08
CA ILE A 28 -4.45 -3.50 8.00
C ILE A 28 -4.67 -2.76 6.69
N LEU A 29 -3.67 -2.79 5.81
CA LEU A 29 -3.76 -2.14 4.51
C LEU A 29 -4.48 -3.03 3.48
N PRO A 30 -4.98 -2.44 2.38
CA PRO A 30 -5.45 -3.20 1.23
C PRO A 30 -4.34 -4.08 0.65
N ARG A 31 -4.70 -5.27 0.18
CA ARG A 31 -3.78 -6.23 -0.43
C ARG A 31 -2.86 -5.63 -1.50
N ARG A 32 -3.43 -4.78 -2.37
CA ARG A 32 -2.71 -4.09 -3.44
C ARG A 32 -1.50 -3.28 -2.97
N ILE A 33 -1.54 -2.72 -1.74
CA ILE A 33 -0.43 -1.94 -1.19
C ILE A 33 0.74 -2.85 -0.81
N TYR A 34 0.47 -4.02 -0.23
CA TYR A 34 1.50 -5.02 0.05
C TYR A 34 2.12 -5.57 -1.24
N GLU A 35 1.30 -5.86 -2.25
CA GLU A 35 1.76 -6.31 -3.57
C GLU A 35 2.63 -5.26 -4.27
N LEU A 36 2.22 -3.98 -4.24
CA LEU A 36 3.03 -2.87 -4.76
C LEU A 36 4.35 -2.70 -3.99
N ALA A 37 4.36 -2.96 -2.68
CA ALA A 37 5.57 -2.89 -1.86
C ALA A 37 6.52 -4.08 -2.08
N GLY A 38 6.05 -5.17 -2.69
CA GLY A 38 6.75 -6.46 -2.73
C GLY A 38 6.86 -7.09 -1.34
N ALA A 39 5.92 -6.80 -0.44
CA ALA A 39 5.91 -7.29 0.93
C ALA A 39 4.94 -8.46 1.09
N GLU A 40 5.18 -9.29 2.12
CA GLU A 40 4.26 -10.36 2.48
C GLU A 40 2.87 -9.80 2.80
N VAL A 41 1.85 -10.34 2.12
CA VAL A 41 0.45 -9.94 2.27
C VAL A 41 -0.13 -10.66 3.50
N PRO A 42 -0.54 -9.95 4.56
CA PRO A 42 -1.20 -10.57 5.69
C PRO A 42 -2.53 -11.22 5.26
N ARG A 43 -2.90 -12.39 5.82
CA ARG A 43 -4.20 -13.04 5.53
C ARG A 43 -5.42 -12.15 5.79
N LYS A 44 -5.28 -11.16 6.68
CA LYS A 44 -6.34 -10.20 7.01
C LYS A 44 -6.37 -8.99 6.06
N ALA A 45 -5.35 -8.78 5.22
CA ALA A 45 -5.34 -7.73 4.23
C ALA A 45 -6.43 -8.01 3.20
N THR A 46 -7.49 -7.20 3.23
CA THR A 46 -8.67 -7.44 2.40
C THR A 46 -8.50 -6.72 1.06
N ASP A 47 -8.89 -7.36 -0.05
CA ASP A 47 -8.94 -6.75 -1.40
C ASP A 47 -10.01 -5.66 -1.53
N LYS A 48 -10.95 -5.63 -0.59
CA LYS A 48 -12.02 -4.64 -0.56
C LYS A 48 -11.39 -3.30 -0.22
N LEU A 49 -11.07 -2.53 -1.27
CA LEU A 49 -11.19 -1.08 -1.20
C LEU A 49 -12.48 -0.80 -0.43
N GLN A 50 -12.40 -0.21 0.76
CA GLN A 50 -13.58 0.36 1.39
C GLN A 50 -14.05 1.50 0.49
N ARG A 51 -14.87 1.16 -0.51
CA ARG A 51 -15.73 2.13 -1.18
C ARG A 51 -16.79 2.47 -0.14
N LYS A 52 -16.61 3.61 0.52
CA LYS A 52 -17.72 4.30 1.18
C LYS A 52 -18.66 4.84 0.11
#